data_AF-A0A2I0PLZ3-F1
#
_entry.id   AF-A0A2I0PLZ3-F1
#
_cell.length_a   1.000
_cell.length_b   1.000
_cell.length_c   1.000
_cell.angle_alpha   90.00
_cell.angle_beta   90.00
_cell.angle_gamma   90.00
#
_symmetry.space_group_name_H-M   'P 1'
#
loop_
_entity.id
_entity.type
_entity.pdbx_description
1 polymer ?
#
loop_
_entity_poly.entity_id
_entity_poly.type
_entity_poly.pdbx_seq_one_letter_code
_entity_poly.pdbx_strand_id
1 'polypeptide(L)'
;MGKPFFTSAERVLVVLFGFGFILGFLLTPLGVEPRMEEIRTLAFAGFFIAVGLLLPLAGLVSLWLRRPRLAGVLAVIDAVLIFLIGPADQALFFFTVSPPPAVTIGEYILIFVGIGYMLYGPSVYAETKKHTANLSREPKE
;
A
#
# COMPACT_ATOMS: atom_id res chain seq x y z
N MET A 1 23.07 19.34 7.57
CA MET A 1 21.75 18.68 7.58
C MET A 1 21.94 17.26 7.05
N GLY A 2 22.02 16.27 7.93
CA GLY A 2 22.30 14.88 7.53
C GLY A 2 21.15 14.32 6.69
N LYS A 3 21.46 13.72 5.53
CA LYS A 3 20.44 13.05 4.69
C LYS A 3 19.68 12.05 5.58
N PRO A 4 18.35 12.08 5.61
CA PRO A 4 17.63 11.23 6.53
C PRO A 4 17.66 9.81 5.92
N PHE A 5 18.54 8.97 6.46
CA PHE A 5 18.85 7.66 5.88
C PHE A 5 17.67 6.73 6.17
N PHE A 6 16.88 6.41 5.14
CA PHE A 6 15.91 5.32 5.23
C PHE A 6 16.65 3.99 5.30
N THR A 7 16.16 3.07 6.15
CA THR A 7 16.64 1.69 6.17
C THR A 7 16.31 0.96 4.87
N SER A 8 16.87 -0.24 4.65
CA SER A 8 16.54 -1.02 3.45
C SER A 8 15.05 -1.36 3.38
N ALA A 9 14.43 -1.78 4.48
CA ALA A 9 12.99 -2.07 4.51
C ALA A 9 12.14 -0.81 4.24
N GLU A 10 12.51 0.33 4.82
CA GLU A 10 11.80 1.60 4.59
C GLU A 10 11.90 2.04 3.12
N ARG A 11 13.06 1.89 2.47
CA ARG A 11 13.22 2.22 1.04
C ARG A 11 12.33 1.35 0.15
N VAL A 12 12.24 0.06 0.44
CA VAL A 12 11.35 -0.84 -0.30
C VAL A 12 9.90 -0.41 -0.09
N LEU A 13 9.49 -0.09 1.14
CA LEU A 13 8.13 0.42 1.39
C LEU A 13 7.85 1.75 0.69
N VAL A 14 8.81 2.67 0.60
CA VAL A 14 8.64 3.91 -0.20
C VAL A 14 8.30 3.58 -1.64
N VAL A 15 9.04 2.65 -2.26
CA VAL A 15 8.80 2.23 -3.65
C VAL A 15 7.44 1.55 -3.77
N LEU A 16 7.12 0.62 -2.86
CA LEU A 16 5.84 -0.09 -2.87
C LEU A 16 4.65 0.86 -2.69
N PHE A 17 4.72 1.81 -1.75
CA PHE A 17 3.68 2.82 -1.55
C PHE A 17 3.54 3.75 -2.75
N GLY A 18 4.65 4.20 -3.33
CA GLY A 18 4.62 5.03 -4.53
C GLY A 18 3.99 4.30 -5.72
N PHE A 19 4.40 3.05 -5.95
CA PHE A 19 3.87 2.23 -7.03
C PHE A 19 2.42 1.83 -6.79
N GLY A 20 2.08 1.41 -5.57
CA GLY A 20 0.72 1.10 -5.14
C GLY A 20 -0.21 2.30 -5.24
N PHE A 21 0.25 3.50 -4.92
CA PHE A 21 -0.50 4.74 -5.12
C PHE A 21 -0.79 5.02 -6.60
N ILE A 22 0.21 4.92 -7.49
CA ILE A 22 0.03 5.19 -8.92
C ILE A 22 -0.93 4.18 -9.52
N LEU A 23 -0.68 2.88 -9.28
CA LEU A 23 -1.50 1.82 -9.85
C LEU A 23 -2.90 1.80 -9.23
N GLY A 24 -2.99 1.98 -7.91
CA GLY A 24 -4.25 2.10 -7.19
C GLY A 24 -5.08 3.27 -7.72
N PHE A 25 -4.49 4.46 -7.88
CA PHE A 25 -5.16 5.62 -8.50
C PHE A 25 -5.75 5.29 -9.87
N LEU A 26 -4.98 4.66 -10.76
CA LEU A 26 -5.45 4.28 -12.10
C LEU A 26 -6.68 3.37 -12.05
N LEU A 27 -6.77 2.50 -11.04
CA LEU A 27 -7.88 1.56 -10.84
C LEU A 27 -9.03 2.15 -10.00
N THR A 28 -8.93 3.40 -9.56
CA THR A 28 -10.01 4.09 -8.82
C THR A 28 -10.99 4.83 -9.74
N PRO A 29 -12.15 5.26 -9.21
CA PRO A 29 -13.06 6.18 -9.92
C PRO A 29 -12.44 7.46 -10.44
N LEU A 30 -11.35 7.92 -9.82
CA LEU A 30 -10.68 9.16 -10.19
C LEU A 30 -9.62 8.96 -11.27
N GLY A 31 -9.30 7.69 -11.59
CA GLY A 31 -8.31 7.30 -12.58
C GLY A 31 -8.93 6.95 -13.92
N VAL A 32 -8.70 5.72 -14.37
CA VAL A 32 -9.06 5.24 -15.71
C VAL A 32 -9.95 4.00 -15.69
N GLU A 33 -10.52 3.64 -14.54
CA GLU A 33 -11.46 2.51 -14.44
C GLU A 33 -12.72 2.81 -15.29
N PRO A 34 -12.95 2.08 -16.40
CA PRO A 34 -13.98 2.42 -17.37
C PRO A 34 -15.40 2.06 -16.92
N ARG A 35 -15.55 1.23 -15.88
CA ARG A 35 -16.85 0.71 -15.43
C ARG A 35 -17.52 1.57 -14.35
N MET A 36 -17.18 2.86 -14.24
CA MET A 36 -17.66 3.67 -13.12
C MET A 36 -19.17 3.87 -13.09
N GLU A 37 -19.82 3.91 -14.25
CA GLU A 37 -21.28 3.97 -14.35
C GLU A 37 -21.95 2.65 -13.88
N GLU A 38 -21.18 1.57 -13.79
CA GLU A 38 -21.62 0.22 -13.44
C GLU A 38 -21.33 -0.14 -11.97
N ILE A 39 -20.90 0.83 -11.16
CA ILE A 39 -20.63 0.59 -9.74
C ILE A 39 -21.94 0.40 -8.97
N ARG A 40 -22.02 -0.65 -8.13
CA ARG A 40 -23.27 -0.99 -7.43
C ARG A 40 -23.66 0.00 -6.35
N THR A 41 -22.69 0.68 -5.73
CA THR A 41 -22.94 1.68 -4.70
C THR A 41 -21.79 2.69 -4.61
N LEU A 42 -22.13 3.93 -4.27
CA LEU A 42 -21.17 5.00 -3.99
C LEU A 42 -20.21 4.65 -2.84
N ALA A 43 -20.63 3.78 -1.92
CA ALA A 43 -19.75 3.30 -0.85
C ALA A 43 -18.52 2.57 -1.40
N PHE A 44 -18.65 1.83 -2.50
CA PHE A 44 -17.53 1.16 -3.15
C PHE A 44 -16.59 2.12 -3.86
N ALA A 45 -17.12 3.21 -4.45
CA ALA A 45 -16.26 4.27 -5.00
C ALA A 45 -15.37 4.88 -3.89
N GLY A 46 -15.96 5.16 -2.73
CA GLY A 46 -15.23 5.61 -1.54
C GLY A 46 -14.20 4.58 -1.06
N PHE A 47 -14.54 3.30 -1.08
CA PHE A 47 -13.61 2.21 -0.74
C PHE A 47 -12.40 2.16 -1.69
N PHE A 48 -12.61 2.20 -3.00
CA PHE A 48 -11.51 2.22 -3.98
C PHE A 48 -10.62 3.45 -3.82
N ILE A 49 -11.19 4.63 -3.56
CA ILE A 49 -10.39 5.83 -3.26
C ILE A 49 -9.59 5.65 -1.96
N ALA A 50 -10.20 5.09 -0.92
CA ALA A 50 -9.51 4.88 0.35
C ALA A 50 -8.32 3.91 0.21
N VAL A 51 -8.55 2.76 -0.44
CA VAL A 51 -7.53 1.71 -0.59
C VAL A 51 -6.52 2.04 -1.68
N GLY A 52 -6.97 2.42 -2.87
CA GLY A 52 -6.09 2.69 -4.01
C GLY A 52 -5.32 4.01 -3.91
N LEU A 53 -5.78 4.98 -3.11
CA LEU A 53 -5.19 6.32 -3.05
C LEU A 53 -4.77 6.72 -1.64
N LEU A 54 -5.71 6.77 -0.71
CA LEU A 54 -5.48 7.42 0.59
C LEU A 54 -4.56 6.60 1.50
N LEU A 55 -4.73 5.28 1.55
CA LEU A 55 -3.90 4.37 2.34
C LEU A 55 -2.43 4.36 1.87
N PRO A 56 -2.13 4.18 0.57
CA PRO A 56 -0.77 4.27 0.05
C PRO A 56 -0.13 5.64 0.31
N LEU A 57 -0.89 6.71 0.08
CA LEU A 57 -0.42 8.08 0.32
C LEU A 57 -0.13 8.32 1.81
N ALA A 58 -1.01 7.88 2.70
CA ALA A 58 -0.81 7.97 4.14
C ALA A 58 0.41 7.15 4.60
N GLY A 59 0.65 5.99 3.99
CA GLY A 59 1.87 5.18 4.21
C GLY A 59 3.14 5.93 3.81
N LEU A 60 3.13 6.53 2.60
CA LEU A 60 4.24 7.33 2.09
C LEU A 60 4.53 8.56 2.96
N VAL A 61 3.48 9.30 3.33
CA VAL A 61 3.57 10.46 4.24
C VAL A 61 4.08 10.02 5.62
N SER A 62 3.65 8.87 6.12
CA SER A 62 4.13 8.33 7.40
C SER A 62 5.64 8.03 7.38
N LEU A 63 6.16 7.49 6.28
CA LEU A 63 7.61 7.31 6.11
C LEU A 63 8.33 8.65 6.06
N TRP A 64 7.79 9.63 5.32
CA TRP A 64 8.37 10.95 5.22
C TRP A 64 8.44 11.69 6.57
N LEU A 65 7.39 11.55 7.38
CA LEU A 65 7.31 12.05 8.76
C LEU A 65 8.10 11.21 9.78
N ARG A 66 8.91 10.24 9.32
CA ARG A 66 9.72 9.35 10.18
C ARG A 66 8.89 8.60 11.21
N ARG A 67 7.69 8.16 10.80
CA ARG A 67 6.80 7.26 11.56
C ARG A 67 6.74 5.89 10.87
N PRO A 68 7.86 5.14 10.81
CA PRO A 68 7.95 3.97 9.96
C PRO A 68 7.13 2.79 10.53
N ARG A 69 6.87 2.76 11.84
CA ARG A 69 5.90 1.83 12.45
C ARG A 69 4.48 2.05 11.93
N LEU A 70 4.03 3.30 11.87
CA LEU A 70 2.70 3.63 11.34
C LEU A 70 2.61 3.22 9.87
N ALA A 71 3.64 3.52 9.09
CA ALA A 71 3.72 3.06 7.70
C ALA A 71 3.67 1.53 7.58
N GLY A 72 4.34 0.79 8.46
CA GLY A 72 4.27 -0.67 8.51
C GLY A 72 2.87 -1.21 8.80
N VAL A 73 2.14 -0.62 9.76
CA VAL A 73 0.73 -0.98 10.02
C VAL A 73 -0.13 -0.71 8.79
N LEU A 74 0.00 0.49 8.21
CA LEU A 74 -0.78 0.88 7.04
C LEU A 74 -0.51 -0.05 5.85
N ALA A 75 0.75 -0.46 5.64
CA ALA A 75 1.11 -1.44 4.61
C ALA A 75 0.36 -2.77 4.81
N VAL A 76 0.33 -3.28 6.04
CA VAL A 76 -0.36 -4.55 6.34
C VAL A 76 -1.87 -4.42 6.15
N ILE A 77 -2.48 -3.33 6.61
CA ILE A 77 -3.91 -3.06 6.39
C ILE A 77 -4.21 -3.01 4.90
N ASP A 78 -3.43 -2.25 4.15
CA ASP A 78 -3.58 -2.07 2.71
C ASP A 78 -3.44 -3.40 1.96
N ALA A 79 -2.44 -4.21 2.34
CA ALA A 79 -2.24 -5.55 1.78
C ALA A 79 -3.49 -6.43 1.93
N VAL A 80 -4.07 -6.49 3.14
CA VAL A 80 -5.27 -7.30 3.41
C VAL A 80 -6.44 -6.86 2.53
N LEU A 81 -6.62 -5.56 2.34
CA LEU A 81 -7.70 -5.01 1.51
C LEU A 81 -7.45 -5.29 0.02
N ILE A 82 -6.21 -5.11 -0.46
CA ILE A 82 -5.81 -5.42 -1.83
C ILE A 82 -6.08 -6.88 -2.19
N PHE A 83 -5.77 -7.82 -1.28
CA PHE A 83 -6.04 -9.25 -1.50
C PHE A 83 -7.53 -9.57 -1.67
N LEU A 84 -8.42 -8.76 -1.11
CA LEU A 84 -9.87 -8.93 -1.24
C LEU A 84 -10.41 -8.35 -2.55
N ILE A 85 -9.77 -7.32 -3.11
CA ILE A 85 -10.29 -6.57 -4.27
C ILE A 85 -10.49 -7.48 -5.47
N GLY A 86 -9.43 -8.16 -5.93
CA GLY A 86 -9.49 -8.99 -7.14
C GLY A 86 -10.58 -10.07 -7.08
N PRO A 87 -10.60 -10.95 -6.05
CA PRO A 87 -11.65 -11.96 -5.92
C PRO A 87 -13.06 -11.38 -5.86
N ALA A 88 -13.26 -10.26 -5.16
CA ALA A 88 -14.57 -9.62 -5.04
C ALA A 88 -15.01 -8.94 -6.35
N ASP A 89 -14.09 -8.32 -7.11
CA ASP A 89 -14.40 -7.74 -8.42
C ASP A 89 -14.77 -8.82 -9.44
N GLN A 90 -14.02 -9.92 -9.49
CA GLN A 90 -14.34 -11.08 -10.34
C GLN A 90 -15.69 -11.73 -9.99
N ALA A 91 -16.09 -11.65 -8.72
CA ALA A 91 -17.41 -12.11 -8.25
C ALA A 91 -18.55 -11.10 -8.53
N LEU A 92 -18.28 -10.00 -9.24
CA LEU A 92 -19.22 -8.91 -9.50
C LEU A 92 -19.76 -8.29 -8.21
N PHE A 93 -18.98 -8.29 -7.12
CA PHE A 93 -19.41 -7.71 -5.85
C PHE A 93 -19.44 -6.19 -5.89
N PHE A 94 -18.47 -5.57 -6.57
CA PHE A 94 -18.35 -4.11 -6.65
C PHE A 94 -19.09 -3.51 -7.85
N PHE A 95 -19.00 -4.16 -9.01
CA PHE A 95 -19.57 -3.71 -10.27
C PHE A 95 -20.64 -4.69 -10.76
N THR A 96 -21.53 -4.22 -11.62
CA THR A 96 -22.55 -5.05 -12.30
C THR A 96 -21.97 -5.83 -13.47
N VAL A 97 -20.81 -5.40 -14.00
CA VAL A 97 -20.13 -6.00 -15.16
C VAL A 97 -18.71 -6.44 -14.84
N SER A 98 -18.25 -7.47 -15.55
CA SER A 98 -16.92 -8.06 -15.35
C SER A 98 -15.78 -7.08 -15.64
N PRO A 99 -14.64 -7.20 -14.93
CA PRO A 99 -13.49 -6.36 -15.18
C PRO A 99 -12.91 -6.55 -16.58
N PRO A 100 -12.56 -5.45 -17.27
CA PRO A 100 -11.76 -5.54 -18.47
C PRO A 100 -10.40 -6.18 -18.16
N PRO A 101 -9.75 -6.83 -19.14
CA PRO A 101 -8.46 -7.50 -18.93
C PRO A 101 -7.39 -6.59 -18.32
N ALA A 102 -7.35 -5.31 -18.70
CA ALA A 102 -6.39 -4.35 -18.16
C ALA A 102 -6.56 -4.12 -16.65
N VAL A 103 -7.81 -4.06 -16.17
CA VAL A 103 -8.12 -3.90 -14.74
C VAL A 103 -7.71 -5.15 -13.98
N THR A 104 -8.11 -6.32 -14.47
CA THR A 104 -7.73 -7.61 -13.87
C THR A 104 -6.22 -7.78 -13.75
N ILE A 105 -5.46 -7.40 -14.78
CA ILE A 105 -3.99 -7.42 -14.73
C ILE A 105 -3.48 -6.46 -13.66
N GLY A 106 -4.04 -5.25 -13.58
CA GLY A 106 -3.70 -4.26 -12.55
C GLY A 106 -3.94 -4.79 -11.13
N GLU A 107 -5.08 -5.46 -10.89
CA GLU A 107 -5.40 -6.10 -9.61
C GLU A 107 -4.40 -7.20 -9.24
N TYR A 108 -3.99 -8.04 -10.19
CA TYR A 108 -2.95 -9.03 -9.96
C TYR A 108 -1.59 -8.41 -9.65
N ILE A 109 -1.24 -7.31 -10.32
CA ILE A 109 -0.03 -6.56 -9.99
C ILE A 109 -0.11 -6.00 -8.56
N LEU A 110 -1.26 -5.45 -8.17
CA LEU A 110 -1.48 -4.98 -6.79
C LEU A 110 -1.35 -6.11 -5.76
N ILE A 111 -1.77 -7.33 -6.07
CA ILE A 111 -1.54 -8.49 -5.18
C ILE A 111 -0.03 -8.66 -4.88
N PHE A 112 0.85 -8.53 -5.88
CA PHE A 112 2.30 -8.58 -5.63
C PHE A 112 2.79 -7.41 -4.76
N VAL A 113 2.20 -6.21 -4.93
CA VAL A 113 2.46 -5.08 -4.03
C VAL A 113 2.04 -5.41 -2.60
N GLY A 114 0.85 -6.01 -2.43
CA GLY A 114 0.33 -6.48 -1.13
C GLY A 114 1.24 -7.53 -0.47
N ILE A 115 1.79 -8.47 -1.24
CA ILE A 115 2.82 -9.40 -0.74
C ILE A 115 4.04 -8.62 -0.24
N GLY A 116 4.53 -7.65 -1.02
CA GLY A 116 5.62 -6.77 -0.61
C GLY A 116 5.32 -6.05 0.70
N TYR A 117 4.14 -5.47 0.85
CA TYR A 117 3.71 -4.85 2.09
C TYR A 117 3.70 -5.80 3.29
N MET A 118 3.22 -7.04 3.12
CA MET A 118 3.24 -8.03 4.20
C MET A 118 4.65 -8.45 4.60
N LEU A 119 5.59 -8.51 3.66
CA LEU A 119 6.99 -8.84 3.95
C LEU A 119 7.75 -7.68 4.62
N TYR A 120 7.58 -6.47 4.09
CA TYR A 120 8.40 -5.33 4.51
C TYR A 120 7.77 -4.48 5.60
N GLY A 121 6.44 -4.46 5.73
CA GLY A 121 5.73 -3.74 6.79
C GLY A 121 6.20 -4.11 8.20
N PRO A 122 6.19 -5.41 8.57
CA PRO A 122 6.72 -5.87 9.86
C PRO A 122 8.24 -5.71 9.98
N SER A 123 8.98 -5.79 8.87
CA SER A 123 10.45 -5.73 8.86
C SER A 123 11.00 -4.38 9.35
N VAL A 124 10.23 -3.30 9.16
CA VAL A 124 10.55 -1.97 9.70
C VAL A 124 10.70 -1.97 11.23
N TYR A 125 9.90 -2.78 11.93
CA TYR A 125 9.98 -2.91 13.39
C TYR A 125 11.28 -3.61 13.81
N ALA A 126 11.65 -4.67 13.09
CA ALA A 126 12.82 -5.48 13.39
C ALA A 126 14.12 -4.70 13.20
N GLU A 127 14.22 -3.90 12.13
CA GLU A 127 15.39 -3.07 11.86
C GLU A 127 15.54 -1.92 12.87
N THR A 128 14.44 -1.27 13.24
CA THR A 128 14.45 -0.20 14.26
C THR A 128 15.00 -0.73 15.60
N LYS A 129 14.54 -1.91 16.04
CA LYS A 129 14.95 -2.51 17.31
C LYS A 129 16.44 -2.91 17.31
N LYS A 130 16.94 -3.45 16.19
CA LYS A 130 18.37 -3.77 16.01
C LYS A 130 19.25 -2.51 16.07
N HIS A 131 18.82 -1.43 15.41
CA HIS A 131 19.60 -0.18 15.39
C HIS A 131 19.68 0.46 16.78
N THR A 132 18.59 0.46 17.56
CA THR A 132 18.58 0.95 18.95
C THR A 132 19.46 0.09 19.87
N ALA A 133 19.41 -1.25 19.72
CA ALA A 133 20.21 -2.17 20.52
C ALA A 133 21.72 -2.05 20.25
N ASN A 134 22.11 -1.75 19.01
CA ASN A 134 23.52 -1.53 18.66
C ASN A 134 24.04 -0.19 19.23
N LEU A 135 23.25 0.88 19.16
CA LEU A 135 23.60 2.18 19.75
C LEU A 135 23.77 2.13 21.27
N SER A 136 23.03 1.27 21.97
CA SER A 136 23.20 1.08 23.43
C SER A 136 24.44 0.27 23.83
N ARG A 137 25.11 -0.37 22.86
CA ARG A 137 26.29 -1.23 23.10
C ARG A 137 27.63 -0.56 22.80
N GLU A 138 27.63 0.62 22.20
CA GLU A 138 28.88 1.39 22.06
C GLU A 138 29.28 1.96 23.44
N PRO A 139 30.49 1.64 23.93
CA PRO A 139 30.99 2.24 25.16
C PRO A 139 31.18 3.73 24.93
N LYS A 140 30.67 4.55 25.85
CA LYS A 140 30.96 5.99 25.88
C LYS A 140 32.42 6.15 26.30
N GLU A 141 33.30 6.34 25.31
CA GLU A 141 34.66 6.86 25.55
C GLU A 141 34.60 8.33 25.97
#